data_AF-A0A7X8XWL6-F1
#
_entry.id   AF-A0A7X8XWL6-F1
#
_cell.length_a   1.000
_cell.length_b   1.000
_cell.length_c   1.000
_cell.angle_alpha   90.00
_cell.angle_beta   90.00
_cell.angle_gamma   90.00
#
_symmetry.space_group_name_H-M   'P 1'
#
loop_
_entity.id
_entity.type
_entity.pdbx_description
1 polymer ?
#
loop_
_entity_poly.entity_id
_entity_poly.type
_entity_poly.pdbx_seq_one_letter_code
_entity_poly.pdbx_strand_id
1 'polypeptide(L)'
;MNKTSIITALLMAVVMSVSFTGCKSQKKIAAEKAQQELLAKTQKAVADMEAMASKEYTSLDELTADEARLNEIKSYNLEDATAKDLIAKTEAHLASSRKALEEKLAAEQKAKEEAAQAKAQEAQKRDIYYLMDNITGAGNTQEANLMITEAMALFASPDVPVLIEIYNDGDIVDYDRPTTAQKYLDKLKDVQGKPNKIKEFKKDANGKITELILTKQ
;
A
#
# COMPACT_ATOMS: atom_id res chain seq x y z
N MET A 1 -17.66 -0.33 76.44
CA MET A 1 -17.19 1.03 76.79
C MET A 1 -17.39 1.89 75.55
N ASN A 2 -18.50 2.64 75.51
CA ASN A 2 -18.56 4.08 75.80
C ASN A 2 -17.85 4.90 74.70
N LYS A 3 -18.48 5.84 73.98
CA LYS A 3 -19.58 6.74 74.35
C LYS A 3 -19.95 7.63 73.13
N THR A 4 -21.26 7.87 72.89
CA THR A 4 -21.93 9.14 72.48
C THR A 4 -21.40 9.94 71.27
N SER A 5 -22.19 10.60 70.40
CA SER A 5 -23.61 11.00 70.39
C SER A 5 -23.92 11.73 69.06
N ILE A 6 -25.11 11.46 68.48
CA ILE A 6 -26.21 12.43 68.16
C ILE A 6 -25.84 13.57 67.18
N ILE A 7 -26.48 13.73 66.02
CA ILE A 7 -27.74 14.46 65.72
C ILE A 7 -28.11 14.04 64.27
N THR A 8 -29.20 13.36 63.89
CA THR A 8 -30.68 13.54 64.00
C THR A 8 -31.28 14.66 63.13
N ALA A 9 -32.30 14.25 62.35
CA ALA A 9 -33.38 14.99 61.66
C ALA A 9 -33.24 14.93 60.13
N LEU A 10 -33.94 14.09 59.35
CA LEU A 10 -35.31 13.54 59.39
C LEU A 10 -36.44 14.58 59.46
N LEU A 11 -37.13 14.70 58.32
CA LEU A 11 -38.52 15.14 58.07
C LEU A 11 -38.99 16.50 58.57
N MET A 12 -39.42 17.35 57.63
CA MET A 12 -40.84 17.73 57.58
C MET A 12 -41.24 18.28 56.20
N ALA A 13 -42.36 17.77 55.70
CA ALA A 13 -43.05 18.25 54.52
C ALA A 13 -43.65 19.64 54.76
N VAL A 14 -43.51 20.54 53.79
CA VAL A 14 -44.41 21.67 53.60
C VAL A 14 -44.95 21.58 52.19
N VAL A 15 -46.10 20.91 52.08
CA VAL A 15 -47.08 21.16 51.04
C VAL A 15 -47.63 22.56 51.31
N MET A 16 -47.14 23.56 50.59
CA MET A 16 -47.88 24.79 50.35
C MET A 16 -48.24 24.84 48.87
N SER A 17 -49.51 24.56 48.63
CA SER A 17 -50.24 24.85 47.41
C SER A 17 -50.09 26.33 47.03
N VAL A 18 -49.24 26.61 46.04
CA VAL A 18 -49.24 27.88 45.31
C VAL A 18 -49.30 27.52 43.82
N SER A 19 -50.54 27.49 43.32
CA SER A 19 -50.95 27.70 41.92
C SER A 19 -50.11 27.08 40.79
N PHE A 20 -50.62 25.95 40.27
CA PHE A 20 -50.34 25.44 38.94
C PHE A 20 -50.75 26.45 37.85
N THR A 21 -49.84 27.34 37.44
CA THR A 21 -49.95 28.07 36.15
C THR A 21 -48.66 28.07 35.31
N GLY A 22 -47.55 27.50 35.82
CA GLY A 22 -46.25 27.52 35.12
C GLY A 22 -45.85 26.26 34.33
N CYS A 23 -46.59 25.16 34.43
CA CYS A 23 -46.16 23.86 33.88
C CYS A 23 -46.38 23.71 32.36
N LYS A 24 -47.23 24.55 31.76
CA LYS A 24 -47.41 24.61 30.29
C LYS A 24 -46.32 25.45 29.61
N SER A 25 -45.87 26.55 30.23
CA SER A 25 -44.84 27.42 29.63
C SER A 25 -43.46 26.77 29.65
N GLN A 26 -43.06 26.10 30.74
CA GLN A 26 -41.79 25.38 30.79
C GLN A 26 -41.75 24.18 29.82
N LYS A 27 -42.83 23.40 29.70
CA LYS A 27 -42.93 22.33 28.69
C LYS A 27 -42.89 22.88 27.26
N LYS A 28 -43.53 24.03 27.00
CA LYS A 28 -43.49 24.70 25.70
C LYS A 28 -42.08 25.20 25.38
N ILE A 29 -41.39 25.83 26.34
CA ILE A 29 -40.01 26.30 26.18
C ILE A 29 -39.04 25.12 25.97
N ALA A 30 -39.22 24.01 26.68
CA ALA A 30 -38.41 22.80 26.48
C ALA A 30 -38.65 22.16 25.10
N ALA A 31 -39.91 22.11 24.64
CA ALA A 31 -40.26 21.62 23.31
C ALA A 31 -39.72 22.53 22.19
N GLU A 32 -39.77 23.85 22.39
CA GLU A 32 -39.27 24.84 21.44
C GLU A 32 -37.74 24.83 21.35
N LYS A 33 -37.05 24.68 22.49
CA LYS A 33 -35.58 24.45 22.51
C LYS A 33 -35.18 23.13 21.85
N ALA A 34 -35.92 22.04 22.12
CA ALA A 34 -35.67 20.75 21.49
C ALA A 34 -35.89 20.81 19.97
N GLN A 35 -36.91 21.54 19.50
CA GLN A 35 -37.12 21.78 18.07
C GLN A 35 -36.02 22.64 17.45
N GLN A 36 -35.57 23.70 18.12
CA GLN A 36 -34.45 24.52 17.64
C GLN A 36 -33.14 23.73 17.56
N GLU A 37 -32.86 22.88 18.55
CA GLU A 37 -31.67 22.03 18.54
C GLU A 37 -31.73 20.98 17.42
N LEU A 38 -32.91 20.40 17.17
CA LEU A 38 -33.11 19.43 16.09
C LEU A 38 -32.98 20.09 14.70
N LEU A 39 -33.49 21.31 14.54
CA LEU A 39 -33.31 22.10 13.31
C LEU A 39 -31.84 22.45 13.08
N ALA A 40 -31.11 22.89 14.12
CA ALA A 40 -29.69 23.20 14.03
C ALA A 40 -28.85 21.94 13.68
N LYS A 41 -29.17 20.80 14.28
CA LYS A 41 -28.54 19.50 13.95
C LYS A 41 -28.81 19.09 12.51
N THR A 42 -30.03 19.28 12.03
CA THR A 42 -30.42 18.93 10.65
C THR A 42 -29.71 19.84 9.63
N GLN A 43 -29.66 21.15 9.88
CA GLN A 43 -28.94 22.09 9.01
C GLN A 43 -27.45 21.79 8.96
N LYS A 44 -26.83 21.51 10.11
CA LYS A 44 -25.42 21.11 10.15
C LYS A 44 -25.20 19.79 9.40
N ALA A 45 -26.07 18.81 9.57
CA ALA A 45 -25.98 17.54 8.86
C ALA A 45 -26.05 17.73 7.33
N VAL A 46 -26.94 18.59 6.84
CA VAL A 46 -27.03 18.92 5.40
C VAL A 46 -25.74 19.57 4.92
N ALA A 47 -25.24 20.59 5.62
CA ALA A 47 -24.00 21.27 5.25
C ALA A 47 -22.79 20.32 5.24
N ASP A 48 -22.68 19.44 6.23
CA ASP A 48 -21.62 18.44 6.29
C ASP A 48 -21.70 17.47 5.10
N MET A 49 -22.90 16.98 4.75
CA MET A 49 -23.08 16.08 3.60
C MET A 49 -22.80 16.76 2.25
N GLU A 50 -23.15 18.03 2.09
CA GLU A 50 -22.80 18.82 0.89
C GLU A 50 -21.28 18.98 0.74
N ALA A 51 -20.58 19.25 1.85
CA ALA A 51 -19.13 19.31 1.86
C ALA A 51 -18.54 17.95 1.47
N MET A 52 -18.99 16.85 2.08
CA MET A 52 -18.51 15.50 1.73
C MET A 52 -18.78 15.14 0.26
N ALA A 53 -19.97 15.43 -0.24
CA ALA A 53 -20.38 15.06 -1.61
C ALA A 53 -19.63 15.82 -2.72
N SER A 54 -18.86 16.86 -2.37
CA SER A 54 -18.06 17.66 -3.30
C SER A 54 -16.56 17.59 -3.03
N LYS A 55 -16.16 16.89 -1.97
CA LYS A 55 -14.78 16.83 -1.50
C LYS A 55 -13.99 15.78 -2.26
N GLU A 56 -12.82 16.19 -2.74
CA GLU A 56 -11.82 15.27 -3.28
C GLU A 56 -10.96 14.73 -2.14
N TYR A 57 -10.92 13.41 -2.00
CA TYR A 57 -10.18 12.75 -0.94
C TYR A 57 -8.76 12.42 -1.37
N THR A 58 -7.80 12.76 -0.52
CA THR A 58 -6.37 12.51 -0.79
C THR A 58 -5.79 11.38 0.05
N SER A 59 -6.50 10.95 1.10
CA SER A 59 -6.08 9.89 2.02
C SER A 59 -7.28 9.09 2.52
N LEU A 60 -7.04 7.84 2.91
CA LEU A 60 -8.08 6.99 3.51
C LEU A 60 -8.51 7.49 4.90
N ASP A 61 -7.63 8.14 5.66
CA ASP A 61 -7.96 8.68 6.98
C ASP A 61 -9.00 9.80 6.89
N GLU A 62 -8.80 10.73 5.94
CA GLU A 62 -9.74 11.81 5.67
C GLU A 62 -11.10 11.27 5.22
N LEU A 63 -11.10 10.26 4.35
CA LEU A 63 -12.32 9.61 3.87
C LEU A 63 -13.05 8.87 4.99
N THR A 64 -12.31 8.14 5.83
CA THR A 64 -12.86 7.37 6.96
C THR A 64 -13.49 8.30 8.01
N ALA A 65 -12.91 9.48 8.23
CA ALA A 65 -13.52 10.48 9.12
C ALA A 65 -14.89 10.95 8.60
N ASP A 66 -15.01 11.18 7.30
CA ASP A 66 -16.27 11.63 6.69
C ASP A 66 -17.31 10.50 6.60
N GLU A 67 -16.90 9.25 6.38
CA GLU A 67 -17.79 8.08 6.50
C GLU A 67 -18.32 7.91 7.93
N ALA A 68 -17.47 8.09 8.94
CA ALA A 68 -17.91 8.06 10.33
C ALA A 68 -18.93 9.16 10.63
N ARG A 69 -18.68 10.37 10.10
CA ARG A 69 -19.62 11.50 10.23
C ARG A 69 -20.94 11.23 9.50
N LEU A 70 -20.92 10.64 8.30
CA LEU A 70 -22.13 10.26 7.58
C LEU A 70 -22.95 9.21 8.35
N ASN A 71 -22.28 8.21 8.94
CA ASN A 71 -22.95 7.21 9.79
C ASN A 71 -23.61 7.86 11.01
N GLU A 72 -22.97 8.86 11.62
CA GLU A 72 -23.59 9.65 12.69
C GLU A 72 -24.83 10.39 12.19
N ILE A 73 -24.75 11.05 11.03
CA ILE A 73 -25.88 11.79 10.42
C ILE A 73 -27.07 10.85 10.13
N LYS A 74 -26.80 9.64 9.62
CA LYS A 74 -27.83 8.63 9.37
C LYS A 74 -28.58 8.22 10.65
N SER A 75 -27.91 8.24 11.79
CA SER A 75 -28.54 7.94 13.09
C SER A 75 -29.60 8.96 13.51
N TYR A 76 -29.62 10.14 12.90
CA TYR A 76 -30.62 11.19 13.18
C TYR A 76 -31.99 10.87 12.58
N ASN A 77 -32.11 9.84 11.73
CA ASN A 77 -33.36 9.40 11.09
C ASN A 77 -34.12 10.55 10.41
N LEU A 78 -33.41 11.29 9.56
CA LEU A 78 -34.00 12.42 8.82
C LEU A 78 -35.05 11.91 7.83
N GLU A 79 -36.29 12.36 7.97
CA GLU A 79 -37.40 11.91 7.11
C GLU A 79 -37.54 12.71 5.80
N ASP A 80 -36.87 13.86 5.71
CA ASP A 80 -36.90 14.76 4.56
C ASP A 80 -36.36 14.09 3.29
N ALA A 81 -37.08 14.22 2.18
CA ALA A 81 -36.73 13.58 0.92
C ALA A 81 -35.40 14.11 0.35
N THR A 82 -35.12 15.40 0.52
CA THR A 82 -33.86 16.03 0.09
C THR A 82 -32.69 15.51 0.91
N ALA A 83 -32.88 15.38 2.23
CA ALA A 83 -31.87 14.80 3.11
C ALA A 83 -31.57 13.33 2.75
N LYS A 84 -32.60 12.53 2.41
CA LYS A 84 -32.42 11.14 1.96
C LYS A 84 -31.66 11.03 0.64
N ASP A 85 -31.96 11.90 -0.32
CA ASP A 85 -31.24 11.97 -1.60
C ASP A 85 -29.77 12.37 -1.39
N LEU A 86 -29.54 13.37 -0.53
CA LEU A 86 -28.20 13.83 -0.20
C LEU A 86 -27.39 12.75 0.52
N ILE A 87 -27.99 11.98 1.44
CA ILE A 87 -27.35 10.81 2.06
C ILE A 87 -26.91 9.83 0.98
N ALA A 88 -27.81 9.45 0.07
CA ALA A 88 -27.50 8.48 -0.99
C ALA A 88 -26.38 8.98 -1.91
N LYS A 89 -26.39 10.27 -2.26
CA LYS A 89 -25.34 10.91 -3.06
C LYS A 89 -23.99 10.90 -2.33
N THR A 90 -23.96 11.26 -1.06
CA THR A 90 -22.74 11.26 -0.25
C THR A 90 -22.21 9.84 -0.05
N GLU A 91 -23.07 8.85 0.20
CA GLU A 91 -22.70 7.44 0.28
C GLU A 91 -22.05 6.95 -1.02
N ALA A 92 -22.67 7.26 -2.16
CA ALA A 92 -22.13 6.89 -3.47
C ALA A 92 -20.75 7.52 -3.71
N HIS A 93 -20.60 8.81 -3.39
CA HIS A 93 -19.33 9.53 -3.54
C HIS A 93 -18.21 8.99 -2.63
N LEU A 94 -18.52 8.72 -1.36
CA LEU A 94 -17.55 8.14 -0.41
C LEU A 94 -17.15 6.73 -0.86
N ALA A 95 -18.10 5.90 -1.28
CA ALA A 95 -17.82 4.55 -1.77
C ALA A 95 -16.94 4.57 -3.03
N SER A 96 -17.23 5.45 -4.00
CA SER A 96 -16.39 5.60 -5.19
C SER A 96 -15.01 6.15 -4.86
N SER A 97 -14.93 7.11 -3.95
CA SER A 97 -13.66 7.72 -3.52
C SER A 97 -12.78 6.72 -2.78
N ARG A 98 -13.38 5.87 -1.93
CA ARG A 98 -12.68 4.78 -1.23
C ARG A 98 -12.07 3.81 -2.23
N LYS A 99 -12.88 3.33 -3.16
CA LYS A 99 -12.41 2.40 -4.20
C LYS A 99 -11.28 3.01 -5.02
N ALA A 100 -11.40 4.27 -5.43
CA ALA A 100 -10.37 4.96 -6.20
C ALA A 100 -9.05 5.11 -5.42
N LEU A 101 -9.12 5.45 -4.13
CA LEU A 101 -7.94 5.55 -3.27
C LEU A 101 -7.29 4.19 -3.02
N GLU A 102 -8.06 3.15 -2.75
CA GLU A 102 -7.55 1.78 -2.55
C GLU A 102 -6.89 1.25 -3.83
N GLU A 103 -7.49 1.45 -5.00
CA GLU A 103 -6.91 1.09 -6.29
C GLU A 103 -5.61 1.86 -6.57
N LYS A 104 -5.58 3.17 -6.28
CA LYS A 104 -4.38 3.99 -6.44
C LYS A 104 -3.24 3.53 -5.52
N LEU A 105 -3.53 3.26 -4.25
CA LEU A 105 -2.55 2.78 -3.27
C LEU A 105 -2.02 1.39 -3.66
N ALA A 106 -2.89 0.49 -4.10
CA ALA A 106 -2.49 -0.83 -4.58
C ALA A 106 -1.60 -0.73 -5.84
N ALA A 107 -1.95 0.15 -6.79
CA ALA A 107 -1.14 0.40 -7.97
C ALA A 107 0.23 1.01 -7.65
N GLU A 108 0.28 1.99 -6.73
CA GLU A 108 1.53 2.60 -6.28
C GLU A 108 2.43 1.59 -5.56
N GLN A 109 1.86 0.79 -4.66
CA GLN A 109 2.59 -0.25 -3.95
C GLN A 109 3.15 -1.30 -4.92
N LYS A 110 2.33 -1.77 -5.87
CA LYS A 110 2.76 -2.68 -6.92
C LYS A 110 3.88 -2.08 -7.77
N ALA A 111 3.75 -0.83 -8.21
CA ALA A 111 4.78 -0.15 -8.98
C ALA A 111 6.10 0.00 -8.19
N LYS A 112 6.01 0.29 -6.89
CA LYS A 112 7.18 0.38 -6.00
C LYS A 112 7.86 -0.98 -5.81
N GLU A 113 7.09 -2.05 -5.66
CA GLU A 113 7.61 -3.42 -5.57
C GLU A 113 8.29 -3.85 -6.88
N GLU A 114 7.65 -3.62 -8.02
CA GLU A 114 8.22 -3.90 -9.35
C GLU A 114 9.51 -3.10 -9.59
N ALA A 115 9.53 -1.80 -9.22
CA ALA A 115 10.73 -0.98 -9.32
C ALA A 115 11.85 -1.47 -8.39
N ALA A 116 11.52 -1.91 -7.17
CA ALA A 116 12.49 -2.47 -6.24
C ALA A 116 13.06 -3.80 -6.75
N GLN A 117 12.21 -4.67 -7.31
CA GLN A 117 12.62 -5.92 -7.94
C GLN A 117 13.51 -5.68 -9.15
N ALA A 118 13.14 -4.77 -10.05
CA ALA A 118 13.95 -4.39 -11.20
C ALA A 118 15.32 -3.85 -10.76
N LYS A 119 15.37 -2.97 -9.77
CA LYS A 119 16.63 -2.45 -9.22
C LYS A 119 17.50 -3.55 -8.60
N ALA A 120 16.88 -4.50 -7.90
CA ALA A 120 17.59 -5.64 -7.32
C ALA A 120 18.13 -6.58 -8.42
N GLN A 121 17.36 -6.86 -9.47
CA GLN A 121 17.81 -7.63 -10.61
C GLN A 121 18.98 -6.94 -11.32
N GLU A 122 18.89 -5.63 -11.58
CA GLU A 122 19.99 -4.88 -12.19
C GLU A 122 21.25 -4.86 -11.33
N ALA A 123 21.11 -4.81 -10.00
CA ALA A 123 22.26 -4.95 -9.10
C ALA A 123 22.93 -6.33 -9.26
N GLN A 124 22.13 -7.40 -9.29
CA GLN A 124 22.65 -8.76 -9.49
C GLN A 124 23.30 -8.94 -10.87
N LYS A 125 22.74 -8.34 -11.93
CA LYS A 125 23.38 -8.32 -13.25
C LYS A 125 24.76 -7.66 -13.19
N ARG A 126 24.91 -6.54 -12.48
CA ARG A 126 26.22 -5.90 -12.31
C ARG A 126 27.21 -6.80 -11.56
N ASP A 127 26.76 -7.48 -10.51
CA ASP A 127 27.63 -8.37 -9.73
C ASP A 127 28.12 -9.57 -10.56
N ILE A 128 27.23 -10.22 -11.32
CA ILE A 128 27.59 -11.32 -12.23
C ILE A 128 28.52 -10.80 -13.33
N TYR A 129 28.22 -9.64 -13.92
CA TYR A 129 29.05 -9.03 -14.96
C TYR A 129 30.45 -8.72 -14.43
N TYR A 130 30.57 -8.18 -13.22
CA TYR A 130 31.86 -7.87 -12.60
C TYR A 130 32.75 -9.11 -12.44
N LEU A 131 32.18 -10.24 -12.02
CA LEU A 131 32.92 -11.50 -11.94
C LEU A 131 33.38 -11.99 -13.33
N MET A 132 32.53 -11.85 -14.35
CA MET A 132 32.89 -12.17 -15.73
C MET A 132 34.00 -11.25 -16.25
N ASP A 133 33.95 -9.96 -15.93
CA ASP A 133 34.93 -8.95 -16.34
C ASP A 133 36.29 -9.21 -15.68
N ASN A 134 36.31 -9.56 -14.40
CA ASN A 134 37.54 -9.93 -13.68
C ASN A 134 38.26 -11.10 -14.35
N ILE A 135 37.53 -12.14 -14.79
CA ILE A 135 38.13 -13.28 -15.51
C ILE A 135 38.83 -12.82 -16.79
N THR A 136 38.24 -11.88 -17.52
CA THR A 136 38.83 -11.35 -18.77
C THR A 136 40.06 -10.47 -18.52
N GLY A 137 40.13 -9.84 -17.34
CA GLY A 137 41.23 -8.97 -16.92
C GLY A 137 42.33 -9.66 -16.10
N ALA A 138 42.24 -10.96 -15.86
CA ALA A 138 43.22 -11.72 -15.07
C ALA A 138 44.63 -11.65 -15.69
N GLY A 139 45.66 -11.47 -14.84
CA GLY A 139 47.03 -11.29 -15.29
C GLY A 139 47.72 -12.58 -15.75
N ASN A 140 47.18 -13.74 -15.38
CA ASN A 140 47.68 -15.06 -15.79
C ASN A 140 46.60 -16.14 -15.69
N THR A 141 46.89 -17.32 -16.25
CA THR A 141 45.96 -18.46 -16.30
C THR A 141 45.59 -18.98 -14.92
N GLN A 142 46.52 -18.99 -13.96
CA GLN A 142 46.25 -19.47 -12.60
C GLN A 142 45.23 -18.56 -11.89
N GLU A 143 45.41 -17.25 -12.00
CA GLU A 143 44.49 -16.24 -11.47
C GLU A 143 43.11 -16.34 -12.14
N ALA A 144 43.06 -16.47 -13.47
CA ALA A 144 41.80 -16.65 -14.19
C ALA A 144 41.03 -17.89 -13.72
N ASN A 145 41.72 -19.02 -13.50
CA ASN A 145 41.09 -20.27 -13.04
C ASN A 145 40.53 -20.14 -11.61
N LEU A 146 41.15 -19.33 -10.74
CA LEU A 146 40.61 -19.03 -9.42
C LEU A 146 39.31 -18.22 -9.53
N MET A 147 39.32 -17.16 -10.34
CA MET A 147 38.13 -16.33 -10.59
C MET A 147 36.99 -17.12 -11.25
N ILE A 148 37.30 -18.06 -12.15
CA ILE A 148 36.32 -18.99 -12.72
C ILE A 148 35.68 -19.82 -11.61
N THR A 149 36.47 -20.34 -10.66
CA THR A 149 35.95 -21.12 -9.53
C THR A 149 34.98 -20.30 -8.67
N GLU A 150 35.31 -19.03 -8.40
CA GLU A 150 34.44 -18.11 -7.67
C GLU A 150 33.15 -17.80 -8.43
N ALA A 151 33.25 -17.47 -9.72
CA ALA A 151 32.10 -17.22 -10.57
C ALA A 151 31.20 -18.46 -10.70
N MET A 152 31.80 -19.65 -10.78
CA MET A 152 31.07 -20.93 -10.83
C MET A 152 30.23 -21.18 -9.58
N ALA A 153 30.59 -20.63 -8.42
CA ALA A 153 29.78 -20.74 -7.22
C ALA A 153 28.41 -20.04 -7.36
N LEU A 154 28.23 -19.14 -8.33
CA LEU A 154 26.93 -18.53 -8.61
C LEU A 154 25.98 -19.45 -9.39
N PHE A 155 26.49 -20.42 -10.12
CA PHE A 155 25.69 -21.29 -10.98
C PHE A 155 25.24 -22.54 -10.22
N ALA A 156 24.08 -23.09 -10.61
CA ALA A 156 23.55 -24.32 -10.03
C ALA A 156 24.41 -25.53 -10.40
N SER A 157 25.04 -25.50 -11.58
CA SER A 157 26.02 -26.49 -12.03
C SER A 157 26.91 -25.92 -13.16
N PRO A 158 28.04 -26.58 -13.48
CA PRO A 158 28.87 -26.27 -14.65
C PRO A 158 28.13 -26.32 -15.99
N ASP A 159 27.04 -27.09 -16.06
CA ASP A 159 26.26 -27.35 -17.27
C ASP A 159 25.10 -26.37 -17.49
N VAL A 160 24.96 -25.37 -16.61
CA VAL A 160 23.92 -24.35 -16.74
C VAL A 160 23.99 -23.71 -18.13
N PRO A 161 22.87 -23.65 -18.88
CA PRO A 161 22.84 -23.08 -20.22
C PRO A 161 23.17 -21.58 -20.19
N VAL A 162 24.08 -21.18 -21.06
CA VAL A 162 24.41 -19.80 -21.37
C VAL A 162 24.07 -19.55 -22.84
N LEU A 163 23.15 -18.64 -23.09
CA LEU A 163 22.68 -18.26 -24.42
C LEU A 163 23.18 -16.86 -24.74
N ILE A 164 23.71 -16.65 -25.94
CA ILE A 164 24.15 -15.33 -26.41
C ILE A 164 23.21 -14.93 -27.53
N GLU A 165 22.32 -13.98 -27.26
CA GLU A 165 21.42 -13.39 -28.25
C GLU A 165 22.22 -12.62 -29.29
N ILE A 166 21.99 -12.97 -30.56
CA ILE A 166 22.67 -12.36 -31.73
C ILE A 166 21.73 -11.57 -32.61
N TYR A 167 20.42 -11.83 -32.55
CA TYR A 167 19.38 -11.09 -33.26
C TYR A 167 18.07 -11.12 -32.48
N ASN A 168 17.32 -10.03 -32.56
CA ASN A 168 16.01 -9.87 -31.94
C ASN A 168 15.15 -8.93 -32.78
N ASP A 169 14.01 -9.42 -33.27
CA ASP A 169 12.97 -8.64 -33.92
C ASP A 169 11.61 -8.94 -33.29
N GLY A 170 11.53 -8.72 -31.98
CA GLY A 170 10.34 -8.95 -31.17
C GLY A 170 10.03 -10.43 -30.99
N ASP A 171 9.30 -11.01 -31.94
CA ASP A 171 8.81 -12.39 -31.88
C ASP A 171 9.87 -13.41 -32.32
N ILE A 172 10.94 -12.97 -33.01
CA ILE A 172 12.04 -13.82 -33.49
C ILE A 172 13.31 -13.45 -32.72
N VAL A 173 13.85 -14.41 -31.96
CA VAL A 173 15.11 -14.28 -31.25
C VAL A 173 16.06 -15.38 -31.70
N ASP A 174 17.21 -14.99 -32.25
CA ASP A 174 18.27 -15.92 -32.59
C ASP A 174 19.37 -15.88 -31.55
N TYR A 175 19.82 -17.08 -31.17
CA TYR A 175 20.95 -17.27 -30.27
C TYR A 175 22.15 -17.80 -31.06
N ASP A 176 23.35 -17.39 -30.65
CA ASP A 176 24.57 -18.10 -31.02
C ASP A 176 24.50 -19.55 -30.50
N ARG A 177 25.41 -20.40 -30.98
CA ARG A 177 25.51 -21.79 -30.54
C ARG A 177 25.45 -21.85 -29.01
N PRO A 178 24.43 -22.52 -28.42
CA PRO A 178 24.30 -22.63 -26.97
C PRO A 178 25.58 -23.21 -26.36
N THR A 179 25.96 -22.67 -25.20
CA THR A 179 27.11 -23.14 -24.43
C THR A 179 26.71 -23.34 -22.98
N THR A 180 27.63 -23.86 -22.16
CA THR A 180 27.43 -24.02 -20.71
C THR A 180 28.20 -22.95 -19.93
N ALA A 181 27.84 -22.75 -18.67
CA ALA A 181 28.52 -21.81 -17.76
C ALA A 181 30.03 -22.03 -17.75
N GLN A 182 30.48 -23.27 -17.53
CA GLN A 182 31.90 -23.60 -17.51
C GLN A 182 32.60 -23.22 -18.83
N LYS A 183 32.05 -23.69 -19.97
CA LYS A 183 32.62 -23.42 -21.30
C LYS A 183 32.65 -21.94 -21.63
N TYR A 184 31.64 -21.19 -21.20
CA TYR A 184 31.59 -19.75 -21.43
C TYR A 184 32.62 -19.00 -20.58
N LEU A 185 32.75 -19.32 -19.30
CA LEU A 185 33.76 -18.70 -18.42
C LEU A 185 35.19 -19.05 -18.86
N ASP A 186 35.43 -20.29 -19.31
CA ASP A 186 36.72 -20.67 -19.91
C ASP A 186 37.01 -19.88 -21.19
N LYS A 187 36.01 -19.66 -22.04
CA LYS A 187 36.15 -18.80 -23.22
C LYS A 187 36.53 -17.36 -22.84
N LEU A 188 35.97 -16.81 -21.76
CA LEU A 188 36.32 -15.45 -21.30
C LEU A 188 37.80 -15.33 -20.96
N LYS A 189 38.36 -16.35 -20.30
CA LYS A 189 39.79 -16.47 -20.01
C LYS A 189 40.64 -16.45 -21.28
N ASP A 190 40.20 -17.14 -22.33
CA ASP A 190 41.00 -17.31 -23.56
C ASP A 190 40.94 -16.09 -24.50
N VAL A 191 39.81 -15.36 -24.52
CA VAL A 191 39.58 -14.26 -25.47
C VAL A 191 40.14 -12.91 -24.97
N GLN A 192 40.27 -12.71 -23.65
CA GLN A 192 40.76 -11.47 -23.01
C GLN A 192 40.08 -10.17 -23.52
N GLY A 193 38.80 -10.26 -23.89
CA GLY A 193 37.97 -9.14 -24.32
C GLY A 193 36.81 -8.89 -23.36
N LYS A 194 36.09 -7.76 -23.50
CA LYS A 194 34.94 -7.45 -22.64
C LYS A 194 33.89 -8.57 -22.69
N PRO A 195 33.36 -9.00 -21.54
CA PRO A 195 32.30 -10.00 -21.52
C PRO A 195 31.02 -9.45 -22.16
N ASN A 196 30.20 -10.35 -22.69
CA ASN A 196 28.86 -10.00 -23.19
C ASN A 196 28.01 -9.41 -22.07
N LYS A 197 27.08 -8.52 -22.42
CA LYS A 197 26.16 -7.89 -21.46
C LYS A 197 25.14 -8.92 -21.00
N ILE A 198 24.73 -8.84 -19.73
CA ILE A 198 23.70 -9.72 -19.19
C ILE A 198 22.33 -9.13 -19.53
N LYS A 199 21.54 -9.88 -20.32
CA LYS A 199 20.16 -9.52 -20.62
C LYS A 199 19.24 -9.99 -19.50
N GLU A 200 19.32 -11.28 -19.18
CA GLU A 200 18.43 -11.95 -18.23
C GLU A 200 19.15 -13.15 -17.59
N PHE A 201 18.71 -13.56 -16.41
CA PHE A 201 19.12 -14.81 -15.80
C PHE A 201 17.97 -15.38 -14.96
N LYS A 202 17.93 -16.70 -14.81
CA LYS A 202 17.00 -17.41 -13.93
C LYS A 202 17.75 -18.02 -12.75
N LYS A 203 17.08 -18.15 -11.61
CA LYS A 203 17.63 -18.75 -10.39
C LYS A 203 16.76 -19.87 -9.88
N ASP A 204 17.38 -20.83 -9.19
CA ASP A 204 16.69 -21.82 -8.38
C ASP A 204 16.27 -21.25 -7.01
N ALA A 205 15.61 -22.08 -6.20
CA ALA A 205 15.20 -21.72 -4.84
C ALA A 205 16.38 -21.41 -3.88
N ASN A 206 17.59 -21.86 -4.21
CA ASN A 206 18.81 -21.58 -3.45
C ASN A 206 19.52 -20.30 -3.94
N GLY A 207 18.95 -19.59 -4.92
CA GLY A 207 19.53 -18.40 -5.52
C GLY A 207 20.65 -18.67 -6.52
N LYS A 208 20.87 -19.93 -6.93
CA LYS A 208 21.87 -20.31 -7.93
C LYS A 208 21.33 -20.13 -9.34
N ILE A 209 22.16 -19.62 -10.24
CA ILE A 209 21.80 -19.36 -11.63
C ILE A 209 21.54 -20.68 -12.35
N THR A 210 20.38 -20.82 -12.98
CA THR A 210 19.96 -22.00 -13.75
C THR A 210 19.89 -21.75 -15.26
N GLU A 211 19.91 -20.48 -15.67
CA GLU A 211 19.94 -20.06 -17.07
C GLU A 211 20.51 -18.64 -17.12
N LEU A 212 21.37 -18.36 -18.11
CA LEU A 212 21.95 -17.03 -18.32
C LEU A 212 21.80 -16.62 -19.79
N ILE A 213 21.13 -15.51 -20.04
CA ILE A 213 20.95 -14.93 -21.37
C ILE A 213 21.79 -13.66 -21.46
N LEU A 214 22.62 -13.61 -22.49
CA LEU A 214 23.58 -12.56 -22.77
C LEU A 214 23.24 -11.88 -24.10
N THR A 215 23.68 -10.65 -24.27
CA THR A 215 23.65 -9.94 -25.56
C THR A 215 25.05 -9.50 -25.93
N LYS A 216 25.38 -9.52 -27.22
CA LYS A 216 26.67 -8.98 -27.70
C LYS A 216 26.87 -7.54 -27.22
N GLN A 217 28.13 -7.21 -26.92
CA GLN A 217 28.54 -5.86 -26.51
C GLN A 217 28.21 -4.81 -27.57
#